data_AF-A0A419DS20-F1
#
_entry.id   AF-A0A419DS20-F1
#
_cell.length_a   1.000
_cell.length_b   1.000
_cell.length_c   1.000
_cell.angle_alpha   90.00
_cell.angle_beta   90.00
_cell.angle_gamma   90.00
#
_symmetry.space_group_name_H-M   'P 1'
#
loop_
_entity.id
_entity.type
_entity.pdbx_description
1 polymer ?
#
loop_
_entity_poly.entity_id
_entity_poly.type
_entity_poly.pdbx_seq_one_letter_code
_entity_poly.pdbx_strand_id
1 'polypeptide(L)'
;MAKRPLTPRECELVVSSLYVMELIPFEGIMERLESITLRDIIGPVASGEMTREQAADALDQYIKVRRRRFRNVPPEHLWSLDDRMEQEALRMIRKRAPLTAGEKLQPKAIPFEMGDTVEMTVTEIQERNGKVNVIGKVGQVTAKLPVANRQAIKGTKTMSAWITGIEKKPALIHLSTSDYGKHQPSTDVQAAYVTAIAALRRYFESAELPSTEEVDLAKSLFQRMIRRDQNDWFTVYVAMGRPQLDHVRRWVKVIQMLGKSLRGDDESTRQLASQEDRFFKDALLRACRAAEKNFSTPT
;
A
#
# COMPACT_ATOMS: atom_id res chain seq x y z
N MET A 1 20.98 -4.23 -26.32
CA MET A 1 21.80 -3.28 -25.52
C MET A 1 22.55 -4.06 -24.45
N ALA A 2 23.88 -3.95 -24.36
CA ALA A 2 24.63 -4.59 -23.28
C ALA A 2 24.19 -4.01 -21.93
N LYS A 3 23.61 -4.84 -21.05
CA LYS A 3 23.21 -4.42 -19.70
C LYS A 3 24.47 -3.99 -18.94
N ARG A 4 24.48 -2.76 -18.43
CA ARG A 4 25.55 -2.25 -17.55
C ARG A 4 25.62 -3.13 -16.28
N PRO A 5 26.82 -3.42 -15.74
CA PRO A 5 26.94 -4.18 -14.49
C PRO A 5 26.21 -3.50 -13.32
N LEU A 6 25.75 -4.31 -12.38
CA LEU A 6 25.02 -3.84 -11.19
C LEU A 6 25.92 -2.95 -10.34
N THR A 7 25.37 -1.84 -9.86
CA THR A 7 26.05 -1.01 -8.85
C THR A 7 26.02 -1.70 -7.48
N PRO A 8 26.96 -1.39 -6.55
CA PRO A 8 26.95 -1.96 -5.21
C PRO A 8 25.60 -1.84 -4.48
N ARG A 9 24.88 -0.74 -4.75
CA ARG A 9 23.58 -0.46 -4.16
C ARG A 9 22.44 -1.26 -4.80
N GLU A 10 22.52 -1.51 -6.10
CA GLU A 10 21.59 -2.41 -6.79
C GLU A 10 21.81 -3.87 -6.36
N CYS A 11 23.06 -4.29 -6.10
CA CYS A 11 23.33 -5.61 -5.54
C CYS A 11 22.70 -5.79 -4.15
N GLU A 12 22.82 -4.81 -3.26
CA GLU A 12 22.18 -4.86 -1.93
C GLU A 12 20.66 -4.94 -2.03
N LEU A 13 20.07 -4.23 -2.98
CA LEU A 13 18.62 -4.25 -3.24
C LEU A 13 18.16 -5.62 -3.72
N VAL A 14 18.86 -6.19 -4.71
CA VAL A 14 18.61 -7.55 -5.21
C VAL A 14 18.67 -8.56 -4.07
N VAL A 15 19.73 -8.52 -3.27
CA VAL A 15 19.94 -9.45 -2.16
C VAL A 15 18.86 -9.30 -1.09
N SER A 16 18.45 -8.07 -0.76
CA SER A 16 17.33 -7.82 0.16
C SER A 16 16.02 -8.45 -0.34
N SER A 17 15.82 -8.44 -1.66
CA SER A 17 14.61 -8.97 -2.29
C SER A 17 14.60 -10.49 -2.34
N LEU A 18 15.74 -11.10 -2.68
CA LEU A 18 15.93 -12.55 -2.61
C LEU A 18 15.67 -13.08 -1.19
N TYR A 19 16.11 -12.35 -0.17
CA TYR A 19 15.80 -12.72 1.22
C TYR A 19 14.31 -12.66 1.49
N VAL A 20 13.64 -11.57 1.12
CA VAL A 20 12.18 -11.41 1.30
C VAL A 20 11.40 -12.52 0.59
N MET A 21 11.87 -13.00 -0.57
CA MET A 21 11.32 -14.12 -1.33
C MET A 21 11.67 -15.51 -0.78
N GLU A 22 12.38 -15.60 0.34
CA GLU A 22 12.83 -16.87 0.95
C GLU A 22 13.81 -17.68 0.10
N LEU A 23 14.45 -17.06 -0.90
CA LEU A 23 15.40 -17.74 -1.79
C LEU A 23 16.79 -17.85 -1.16
N ILE A 24 17.09 -17.04 -0.15
CA ILE A 24 18.37 -17.05 0.57
C ILE A 24 18.16 -16.83 2.09
N PRO A 25 19.07 -17.34 2.93
CA PRO A 25 19.02 -17.11 4.37
C PRO A 25 19.43 -15.67 4.75
N PHE A 26 19.01 -15.25 5.95
CA PHE A 26 19.42 -13.95 6.52
C PHE A 26 20.91 -13.95 6.91
N GLU A 27 21.31 -14.99 7.64
CA GLU A 27 22.62 -15.11 8.29
C GLU A 27 23.76 -15.08 7.27
N GLY A 28 24.82 -14.33 7.60
CA GLY A 28 26.02 -14.22 6.77
C GLY A 28 25.87 -13.38 5.49
N ILE A 29 24.66 -12.96 5.09
CA ILE A 29 24.43 -12.10 3.92
C ILE A 29 23.90 -10.73 4.34
N MET A 30 22.87 -10.67 5.17
CA MET A 30 22.18 -9.42 5.51
C MET A 30 22.99 -8.51 6.44
N GLU A 31 23.88 -9.11 7.23
CA GLU A 31 24.87 -8.42 8.09
C GLU A 31 25.94 -7.66 7.28
N ARG A 32 26.01 -7.89 5.97
CA ARG A 32 26.99 -7.27 5.06
C ARG A 32 26.39 -6.14 4.22
N LEU A 33 25.11 -5.80 4.44
CA LEU A 33 24.47 -4.68 3.76
C LEU A 33 24.93 -3.34 4.35
N GLU A 34 25.66 -2.53 3.57
CA GLU A 34 26.08 -1.19 3.98
C GLU A 34 24.89 -0.22 3.99
N SER A 35 23.89 -0.51 3.17
CA SER A 35 22.61 0.16 3.23
C SER A 35 21.94 0.07 4.60
N ILE A 36 21.96 1.19 5.33
CA ILE A 36 21.09 1.40 6.49
C ILE A 36 19.61 1.19 6.12
N THR A 37 19.08 1.88 5.09
CA THR A 37 17.64 1.79 4.76
C THR A 37 17.17 0.37 4.43
N LEU A 38 17.89 -0.35 3.57
CA LEU A 38 17.60 -1.76 3.28
C LEU A 38 17.70 -2.62 4.54
N ARG A 39 18.72 -2.44 5.40
CA ARG A 39 18.79 -3.11 6.72
C ARG A 39 17.56 -2.86 7.57
N ASP A 40 17.05 -1.62 7.60
CA ASP A 40 15.83 -1.27 8.35
C ASP A 40 14.57 -1.94 7.79
N ILE A 41 14.56 -2.23 6.49
CA ILE A 41 13.44 -2.92 5.85
C ILE A 41 13.49 -4.42 6.16
N ILE A 42 14.66 -5.05 6.10
CA ILE A 42 14.80 -6.51 6.24
C ILE A 42 15.05 -6.99 7.67
N GLY A 43 15.65 -6.15 8.51
CA GLY A 43 16.02 -6.50 9.89
C GLY A 43 14.83 -6.92 10.73
N PRO A 44 13.72 -6.14 10.72
CA PRO A 44 12.47 -6.51 11.41
C PRO A 44 11.85 -7.83 10.91
N VAL A 45 12.13 -8.25 9.67
CA VAL A 45 11.68 -9.56 9.17
C VAL A 45 12.42 -10.69 9.87
N ALA A 46 13.73 -10.54 10.08
CA ALA A 46 14.55 -11.54 10.74
C ALA A 46 14.24 -11.68 12.24
N SER A 47 13.85 -10.59 12.91
CA SER A 47 13.40 -10.62 14.30
C SER A 47 11.92 -11.02 14.46
N GLY A 48 11.19 -11.24 13.37
CA GLY A 48 9.76 -11.58 13.38
C GLY A 48 8.83 -10.41 13.71
N GLU A 49 9.35 -9.18 13.77
CA GLU A 49 8.59 -7.95 14.03
C GLU A 49 7.83 -7.42 12.79
N MET A 50 8.20 -7.89 11.60
CA MET A 50 7.59 -7.50 10.32
C MET A 50 7.41 -8.72 9.43
N THR A 51 6.28 -8.78 8.71
CA THR A 51 6.07 -9.85 7.73
C THR A 51 6.90 -9.62 6.48
N ARG A 52 7.21 -10.70 5.76
CA ARG A 52 7.91 -10.61 4.46
C ARG A 52 7.14 -9.77 3.45
N GLU A 53 5.81 -9.84 3.48
CA GLU A 53 4.93 -9.04 2.62
C GLU A 53 5.07 -7.53 2.91
N GLN A 54 5.12 -7.15 4.19
CA GLN A 54 5.35 -5.76 4.60
C GLN A 54 6.73 -5.26 4.17
N ALA A 55 7.75 -6.13 4.22
CA ALA A 55 9.09 -5.79 3.74
C ALA A 55 9.15 -5.68 2.22
N ALA A 56 8.44 -6.53 1.48
CA ALA A 56 8.33 -6.43 0.02
C ALA A 56 7.75 -5.08 -0.40
N ASP A 57 6.64 -4.69 0.23
CA ASP A 57 5.99 -3.40 0.05
C ASP A 57 6.93 -2.22 0.35
N ALA A 58 7.77 -2.34 1.39
CA ALA A 58 8.73 -1.31 1.76
C ALA A 58 9.91 -1.22 0.77
N LEU A 59 10.39 -2.35 0.24
CA LEU A 59 11.40 -2.40 -0.82
C LEU A 59 10.89 -1.76 -2.11
N ASP A 60 9.68 -2.10 -2.55
CA ASP A 60 9.05 -1.52 -3.73
C ASP A 60 8.94 0.00 -3.62
N GLN A 61 8.50 0.48 -2.46
CA GLN A 61 8.41 1.91 -2.20
C GLN A 61 9.79 2.58 -2.19
N TYR A 62 10.81 1.90 -1.64
CA TYR A 62 12.17 2.40 -1.63
C TYR A 62 12.74 2.58 -3.05
N ILE A 63 12.51 1.60 -3.94
CA ILE A 63 12.91 1.68 -5.34
C ILE A 63 12.13 2.79 -6.05
N LYS A 64 10.82 2.88 -5.84
CA LYS A 64 9.95 3.89 -6.45
C LYS A 64 10.44 5.32 -6.14
N VAL A 65 10.81 5.60 -4.90
CA VAL A 65 11.32 6.92 -4.48
C VAL A 65 12.73 7.19 -5.03
N ARG A 66 13.52 6.13 -5.26
CA ARG A 66 14.92 6.26 -5.71
C ARG A 66 15.16 5.69 -7.11
N ARG A 67 14.16 5.72 -8.00
CA ARG A 67 14.23 5.20 -9.38
C ARG A 67 15.49 5.61 -10.13
N ARG A 68 15.96 6.85 -9.95
CA ARG A 68 17.20 7.35 -10.58
C ARG A 68 18.47 6.62 -10.16
N ARG A 69 18.49 6.01 -8.96
CA ARG A 69 19.60 5.23 -8.37
C ARG A 69 19.54 3.74 -8.72
N PHE A 70 18.38 3.22 -9.12
CA PHE A 70 18.15 1.80 -9.42
C PHE A 70 17.74 1.64 -10.89
N ARG A 71 18.59 2.11 -11.80
CA ARG A 71 18.23 2.14 -13.23
C ARG A 71 18.24 0.75 -13.86
N ASN A 72 19.05 -0.16 -13.33
CA ASN A 72 19.15 -1.54 -13.84
C ASN A 72 18.19 -2.49 -13.12
N VAL A 73 17.61 -2.07 -12.00
CA VAL A 73 16.69 -2.86 -11.17
C VAL A 73 15.44 -2.03 -10.87
N PRO A 74 14.57 -1.79 -11.88
CA PRO A 74 13.29 -1.13 -11.64
C PRO A 74 12.37 -2.03 -10.81
N PRO A 75 11.34 -1.46 -10.13
CA PRO A 75 10.44 -2.22 -9.25
C PRO A 75 9.84 -3.45 -9.94
N GLU A 76 9.40 -3.29 -11.18
CA GLU A 76 8.83 -4.35 -12.02
C GLU A 76 9.79 -5.52 -12.31
N HIS A 77 11.11 -5.33 -12.21
CA HIS A 77 12.12 -6.37 -12.47
C HIS A 77 12.77 -6.94 -11.21
N LEU A 78 12.58 -6.29 -10.05
CA LEU A 78 13.20 -6.72 -8.79
C LEU A 78 12.82 -8.15 -8.40
N TRP A 79 11.63 -8.56 -8.84
CA TRP A 79 11.02 -9.81 -8.45
C TRP A 79 10.96 -10.83 -9.60
N SER A 80 11.57 -10.48 -10.74
CA SER A 80 11.74 -11.33 -11.92
C SER A 80 13.20 -11.25 -12.38
N LEU A 81 14.12 -11.26 -11.41
CA LEU A 81 15.54 -11.16 -11.69
C LEU A 81 15.99 -12.36 -12.51
N ASP A 82 16.93 -12.12 -13.43
CA ASP A 82 17.58 -13.23 -14.13
C ASP A 82 18.64 -13.87 -13.22
N ASP A 83 18.81 -15.20 -13.30
CA ASP A 83 19.75 -15.97 -12.47
C ASP A 83 21.16 -15.35 -12.45
N ARG A 84 21.57 -14.73 -13.56
CA ARG A 84 22.88 -14.10 -13.70
C ARG A 84 23.01 -12.87 -12.77
N MET A 85 22.01 -12.00 -12.73
CA MET A 85 21.99 -10.82 -11.86
C MET A 85 21.92 -11.22 -10.38
N GLU A 86 21.19 -12.28 -10.05
CA GLU A 86 21.13 -12.83 -8.69
C GLU A 86 22.50 -13.31 -8.22
N GLN A 87 23.15 -14.14 -9.04
CA GLN A 87 24.49 -14.68 -8.72
C GLN A 87 25.54 -13.58 -8.64
N GLU A 88 25.48 -12.56 -9.50
CA GLU A 88 26.37 -11.41 -9.45
C GLU A 88 26.20 -10.60 -8.15
N ALA A 89 24.96 -10.32 -7.76
CA ALA A 89 24.65 -9.60 -6.53
C ALA A 89 25.10 -10.38 -5.28
N LEU A 90 24.80 -11.68 -5.21
CA LEU A 90 25.23 -12.55 -4.11
C LEU A 90 26.75 -12.63 -4.00
N ARG A 91 27.45 -12.78 -5.13
CA ARG A 91 28.92 -12.79 -5.16
C ARG A 91 29.50 -11.48 -4.63
N MET A 92 28.90 -10.35 -4.98
CA MET A 92 29.35 -9.04 -4.53
C MET A 92 29.14 -8.83 -3.02
N ILE A 93 28.01 -9.26 -2.47
CA ILE A 93 27.73 -9.15 -1.03
C ILE A 93 28.63 -10.08 -0.20
N ARG A 94 28.84 -11.32 -0.63
CA ARG A 94 29.69 -12.30 0.09
C ARG A 94 31.18 -11.90 0.18
N LYS A 95 31.65 -10.99 -0.67
CA LYS A 95 33.03 -10.47 -0.62
C LYS A 95 33.23 -9.38 0.42
N ARG A 96 32.17 -8.78 0.95
CA ARG A 96 32.26 -7.68 1.93
C ARG A 96 32.49 -8.24 3.33
N ALA A 97 33.23 -7.52 4.16
CA ALA A 97 33.34 -7.87 5.58
C ALA A 97 31.98 -7.70 6.28
N PRO A 98 31.67 -8.51 7.32
CA PRO A 98 30.52 -8.26 8.18
C PRO A 98 30.62 -6.87 8.82
N LEU A 99 29.50 -6.14 8.89
CA LEU A 99 29.45 -4.86 9.57
C LEU A 99 29.26 -5.09 11.07
N THR A 100 29.95 -4.30 11.90
CA THR A 100 29.76 -4.33 13.36
C THR A 100 28.33 -3.92 13.72
N ALA A 101 27.62 -4.78 14.48
CA ALA A 101 26.27 -4.51 14.95
C ALA A 101 26.25 -3.30 15.90
N GLY A 102 25.40 -2.29 15.65
CA GLY A 102 25.25 -1.16 16.60
C GLY A 102 24.58 0.11 16.08
N GLU A 103 24.51 0.36 14.77
CA GLU A 103 23.80 1.54 14.25
C GLU A 103 22.29 1.29 14.17
N LYS A 104 21.56 1.55 15.27
CA LYS A 104 20.11 1.68 15.24
C LYS A 104 19.74 3.10 14.78
N LEU A 105 18.98 3.24 13.69
CA LEU A 105 18.45 4.53 13.24
C LEU A 105 16.92 4.63 13.41
N GLN A 106 16.55 5.70 14.11
CA GLN A 106 15.28 6.43 14.30
C GLN A 106 13.91 5.72 14.33
N PRO A 107 13.02 6.11 15.27
CA PRO A 107 11.68 5.55 15.42
C PRO A 107 10.79 5.78 14.19
N LYS A 108 9.88 4.80 13.96
CA LYS A 108 8.88 4.72 12.86
C LYS A 108 8.45 6.07 12.29
N ALA A 109 8.47 6.18 10.97
CA ALA A 109 7.71 7.19 10.23
C ALA A 109 6.20 7.02 10.50
N ILE A 110 5.63 7.83 11.41
CA ILE A 110 4.22 7.84 11.85
C ILE A 110 3.78 6.50 12.49
N PRO A 111 3.72 6.38 13.83
CA PRO A 111 3.39 5.14 14.53
C PRO A 111 1.89 4.84 14.62
N PHE A 112 1.09 5.31 13.64
CA PHE A 112 -0.37 5.22 13.67
C PHE A 112 -0.91 4.57 12.39
N GLU A 113 -2.11 4.02 12.45
CA GLU A 113 -2.83 3.40 11.34
C GLU A 113 -4.18 4.08 11.05
N MET A 114 -4.70 3.87 9.84
CA MET A 114 -6.07 4.28 9.53
C MET A 114 -7.07 3.48 10.37
N GLY A 115 -8.02 4.16 10.98
CA GLY A 115 -8.98 3.57 11.92
C GLY A 115 -8.67 3.86 13.38
N ASP A 116 -7.41 4.17 13.73
CA ASP A 116 -7.03 4.43 15.12
C ASP A 116 -7.75 5.66 15.66
N THR A 117 -8.25 5.57 16.89
CA THR A 117 -8.73 6.74 17.65
C THR A 117 -7.54 7.38 18.36
N VAL A 118 -7.37 8.67 18.17
CA VAL A 118 -6.24 9.44 18.70
C VAL A 118 -6.70 10.75 19.32
N GLU A 119 -5.92 11.24 20.28
CA GLU A 119 -6.08 12.59 20.81
C GLU A 119 -5.14 13.56 20.07
N MET A 120 -5.73 14.58 19.46
CA MET A 120 -5.01 15.67 18.81
C MET A 120 -4.95 16.89 19.73
N THR A 121 -3.76 17.45 19.91
CA THR A 121 -3.59 18.78 20.51
C THR A 121 -3.73 19.85 19.42
N VAL A 122 -4.64 20.80 19.62
CA VAL A 122 -4.92 21.88 18.65
C VAL A 122 -3.79 22.91 18.67
N THR A 123 -3.20 23.19 17.51
CA THR A 123 -2.16 24.21 17.37
C THR A 123 -2.64 25.43 16.59
N GLU A 124 -3.47 25.22 15.57
CA GLU A 124 -3.91 26.30 14.67
C GLU A 124 -5.31 26.00 14.12
N ILE A 125 -6.08 27.04 13.82
CA ILE A 125 -7.36 26.96 13.11
C ILE A 125 -7.22 27.73 11.80
N GLN A 126 -7.38 27.02 10.68
CA GLN A 126 -7.31 27.57 9.33
C GLN A 126 -8.69 27.62 8.70
N GLU A 127 -9.09 28.81 8.24
CA GLU A 127 -10.35 29.03 7.55
C GLU A 127 -10.07 29.52 6.13
N ARG A 128 -10.48 28.75 5.13
CA ARG A 128 -10.34 29.10 3.71
C ARG A 128 -11.56 28.64 2.93
N ASN A 129 -12.12 29.53 2.11
CA ASN A 129 -13.27 29.24 1.23
C ASN A 129 -14.46 28.60 1.97
N GLY A 130 -14.78 29.09 3.17
CA GLY A 130 -15.86 28.56 4.01
C GLY A 130 -15.59 27.16 4.62
N LYS A 131 -14.38 26.60 4.44
CA LYS A 131 -13.96 25.35 5.09
C LYS A 131 -13.05 25.66 6.27
N VAL A 132 -13.40 25.13 7.44
CA VAL A 132 -12.61 25.25 8.65
C VAL A 132 -11.83 23.95 8.87
N ASN A 133 -10.50 24.08 8.99
CA ASN A 133 -9.61 22.98 9.31
C ASN A 133 -8.88 23.30 10.60
N VAL A 134 -8.81 22.33 11.49
CA VAL A 134 -7.97 22.36 12.68
C VAL A 134 -6.67 21.67 12.35
N ILE A 135 -5.55 22.36 12.57
CA ILE A 135 -4.22 21.78 12.50
C ILE A 135 -3.74 21.55 13.92
N GLY A 136 -3.14 20.39 14.14
CA GLY A 136 -2.68 19.99 15.46
C GLY A 136 -1.55 18.97 15.41
N LYS A 137 -1.27 18.41 16.58
CA LYS A 137 -0.29 17.35 16.77
C LYS A 137 -0.93 16.13 17.39
N VAL A 138 -0.62 14.96 16.85
CA VAL A 138 -0.85 13.65 17.48
C VAL A 138 0.53 13.05 17.75
N GLY A 139 0.94 13.04 19.01
CA GLY A 139 2.34 12.83 19.38
C GLY A 139 3.24 13.86 18.68
N GLN A 140 4.17 13.38 17.84
CA GLN A 140 5.10 14.24 17.09
C GLN A 140 4.62 14.56 15.66
N VAL A 141 3.52 13.96 15.21
CA VAL A 141 3.06 14.04 13.81
C VAL A 141 2.03 15.15 13.65
N THR A 142 2.13 15.92 12.56
CA THR A 142 1.12 16.92 12.22
C THR A 142 -0.18 16.24 11.81
N ALA A 143 -1.30 16.74 12.32
CA ALA A 143 -2.63 16.24 12.02
C ALA A 143 -3.54 17.35 11.52
N LYS A 144 -4.51 16.98 10.69
CA LYS A 144 -5.51 17.86 10.10
C LYS A 144 -6.91 17.28 10.31
N LEU A 145 -7.78 18.08 10.91
CA LEU A 145 -9.17 17.73 11.18
C LEU A 145 -10.10 18.78 10.54
N PRO A 146 -10.88 18.43 9.50
CA PRO A 146 -11.95 19.28 9.01
C PRO A 146 -13.08 19.39 10.05
N VAL A 147 -13.63 20.58 10.26
CA VAL A 147 -14.78 20.81 11.15
C VAL A 147 -15.83 21.67 10.48
N ALA A 148 -17.08 21.57 10.94
CA ALA A 148 -18.22 22.26 10.33
C ALA A 148 -18.12 23.79 10.43
N ASN A 149 -17.68 24.31 11.59
CA ASN A 149 -17.48 25.74 11.80
C ASN A 149 -16.49 25.99 12.94
N ARG A 150 -15.99 27.24 13.04
CA ARG A 150 -15.03 27.66 14.07
C ARG A 150 -15.60 27.68 15.48
N GLN A 151 -16.91 27.87 15.63
CA GLN A 151 -17.56 27.95 16.94
C GLN A 151 -17.55 26.59 17.66
N ALA A 152 -17.67 25.49 16.90
CA ALA A 152 -17.65 24.12 17.42
C ALA A 152 -16.34 23.73 18.14
N ILE A 153 -15.26 24.49 17.95
CA ILE A 153 -13.92 24.19 18.48
C ILE A 153 -13.34 25.34 19.31
N LYS A 154 -14.12 26.39 19.58
CA LYS A 154 -13.64 27.57 20.28
C LYS A 154 -13.26 27.19 21.72
N GLY A 155 -12.00 27.44 22.10
CA GLY A 155 -11.48 27.12 23.43
C GLY A 155 -11.10 25.65 23.66
N THR A 156 -11.25 24.79 22.63
CA THR A 156 -10.87 23.38 22.72
C THR A 156 -9.36 23.23 22.53
N LYS A 157 -8.67 22.66 23.53
CA LYS A 157 -7.21 22.42 23.49
C LYS A 157 -6.85 21.06 22.93
N THR A 158 -7.69 20.05 23.19
CA THR A 158 -7.51 18.67 22.75
C THR A 158 -8.80 18.13 22.14
N MET A 159 -8.68 17.25 21.15
CA MET A 159 -9.82 16.63 20.46
C MET A 159 -9.57 15.16 20.22
N SER A 160 -10.55 14.31 20.56
CA SER A 160 -10.56 12.90 20.17
C SER A 160 -11.14 12.78 18.76
N ALA A 161 -10.42 12.10 17.88
CA ALA A 161 -10.81 11.86 16.50
C ALA A 161 -10.16 10.57 15.99
N TRP A 162 -10.71 9.96 14.94
CA TRP A 162 -10.11 8.79 14.33
C TRP A 162 -9.37 9.12 13.04
N ILE A 163 -8.37 8.32 12.71
CA ILE A 163 -7.51 8.51 11.54
C ILE A 163 -8.22 8.02 10.27
N THR A 164 -8.50 8.95 9.36
CA THR A 164 -9.12 8.66 8.06
C THR A 164 -8.10 8.57 6.92
N GLY A 165 -6.86 8.98 7.15
CA GLY A 165 -5.81 8.90 6.14
C GLY A 165 -4.43 9.25 6.68
N ILE A 166 -3.41 8.68 6.05
CA ILE A 166 -2.01 8.94 6.40
C ILE A 166 -1.24 9.29 5.13
N GLU A 167 -0.65 10.48 5.12
CA GLU A 167 0.35 10.89 4.14
C GLU A 167 1.74 10.77 4.76
N LYS A 168 2.62 10.02 4.08
CA LYS A 168 3.98 9.79 4.59
C LYS A 168 4.93 10.94 4.23
N LYS A 169 4.61 11.75 3.21
CA LYS A 169 5.48 12.82 2.66
C LYS A 169 4.65 13.98 2.08
N PRO A 170 4.54 15.13 2.78
CA PRO A 170 4.96 15.36 4.16
C PRO A 170 4.20 14.46 5.15
N ALA A 171 4.76 14.24 6.33
CA ALA A 171 4.09 13.44 7.37
C ALA A 171 2.84 14.19 7.86
N LEU A 172 1.66 13.67 7.50
CA LEU A 172 0.38 14.28 7.83
C LEU A 172 -0.68 13.20 8.08
N ILE A 173 -1.40 13.34 9.18
CA ILE A 173 -2.54 12.48 9.54
C ILE A 173 -3.83 13.25 9.27
N HIS A 174 -4.76 12.65 8.54
CA HIS A 174 -6.11 13.16 8.35
C HIS A 174 -7.02 12.54 9.39
N LEU A 175 -7.80 13.39 10.07
CA LEU A 175 -8.67 13.01 11.16
C LEU A 175 -10.14 13.29 10.82
N SER A 176 -11.05 12.59 11.51
CA SER A 176 -12.48 12.87 11.52
C SER A 176 -13.06 12.62 12.91
N THR A 177 -14.02 13.45 13.33
CA THR A 177 -14.84 13.20 14.52
C THR A 177 -16.16 12.49 14.20
N SER A 178 -16.51 12.38 12.91
CA SER A 178 -17.69 11.67 12.43
C SER A 178 -17.37 10.22 12.12
N ASP A 179 -18.28 9.29 12.41
CA ASP A 179 -18.19 7.88 12.02
C ASP A 179 -18.46 7.61 10.52
N TYR A 180 -18.56 8.67 9.70
CA TYR A 180 -18.66 8.57 8.25
C TYR A 180 -17.57 7.67 7.65
N GLY A 181 -17.96 6.58 7.01
CA GLY A 181 -17.07 5.57 6.45
C GLY A 181 -17.13 4.23 7.18
N LYS A 182 -17.58 4.21 8.44
CA LYS A 182 -17.66 3.00 9.28
C LYS A 182 -19.02 2.29 9.21
N HIS A 183 -19.94 2.76 8.35
CA HIS A 183 -21.26 2.15 8.27
C HIS A 183 -21.15 0.71 7.75
N GLN A 184 -21.91 -0.20 8.36
CA GLN A 184 -21.99 -1.58 7.90
C GLN A 184 -23.03 -1.67 6.77
N PRO A 185 -22.66 -2.14 5.55
CA PRO A 185 -23.62 -2.33 4.49
C PRO A 185 -24.67 -3.39 4.86
N SER A 186 -25.88 -3.31 4.30
CA SER A 186 -26.90 -4.34 4.49
C SER A 186 -26.46 -5.70 3.90
N THR A 187 -27.10 -6.78 4.33
CA THR A 187 -26.78 -8.15 3.87
C THR A 187 -26.83 -8.30 2.35
N ASP A 188 -27.84 -7.73 1.71
CA ASP A 188 -28.01 -7.81 0.25
C ASP A 188 -26.87 -7.06 -0.47
N VAL A 189 -26.45 -5.92 0.09
CA VAL A 189 -25.35 -5.13 -0.44
C VAL A 189 -24.02 -5.85 -0.25
N GLN A 190 -23.79 -6.48 0.91
CA GLN A 190 -22.61 -7.32 1.15
C GLN A 190 -22.55 -8.50 0.18
N ALA A 191 -23.68 -9.18 -0.08
CA ALA A 191 -23.75 -10.28 -1.03
C ALA A 191 -23.42 -9.83 -2.46
N ALA A 192 -23.91 -8.65 -2.87
CA ALA A 192 -23.54 -8.05 -4.15
C ALA A 192 -22.04 -7.72 -4.23
N TYR A 193 -21.44 -7.24 -3.12
CA TYR A 193 -20.00 -6.97 -3.06
C TYR A 193 -19.18 -8.24 -3.21
N VAL A 194 -19.55 -9.32 -2.51
CA VAL A 194 -18.90 -10.62 -2.62
C VAL A 194 -18.98 -11.15 -4.05
N THR A 195 -20.16 -11.07 -4.68
CA THR A 195 -20.37 -11.53 -6.05
C THR A 195 -19.47 -10.80 -7.05
N ALA A 196 -19.47 -9.46 -7.01
CA ALA A 196 -18.64 -8.64 -7.90
C ALA A 196 -17.14 -8.88 -7.71
N ILE A 197 -16.69 -9.04 -6.46
CA ILE A 197 -15.28 -9.29 -6.14
C ILE A 197 -14.85 -10.71 -6.54
N ALA A 198 -15.72 -11.71 -6.35
CA ALA A 198 -15.46 -13.08 -6.80
C ALA A 198 -15.37 -13.15 -8.33
N ALA A 199 -16.28 -12.49 -9.05
CA ALA A 199 -16.24 -12.42 -10.51
C ALA A 199 -14.94 -11.76 -11.00
N LEU A 200 -14.53 -10.64 -10.37
CA LEU A 200 -13.26 -10.00 -10.67
C LEU A 200 -12.06 -10.91 -10.39
N ARG A 201 -12.08 -11.64 -9.27
CA ARG A 201 -11.03 -12.61 -8.92
C ARG A 201 -10.92 -13.71 -9.98
N ARG A 202 -12.03 -14.33 -10.36
CA ARG A 202 -12.05 -15.40 -11.37
C ARG A 202 -11.52 -14.92 -12.72
N TYR A 203 -11.87 -13.71 -13.14
CA TYR A 203 -11.27 -13.11 -14.32
C TYR A 203 -9.74 -13.12 -14.27
N PHE A 204 -9.15 -12.59 -13.18
CA PHE A 204 -7.70 -12.56 -13.09
C PHE A 204 -7.08 -13.95 -12.90
N GLU A 205 -7.76 -14.90 -12.24
CA GLU A 205 -7.21 -16.25 -12.01
C GLU A 205 -7.31 -17.18 -13.23
N SER A 206 -8.45 -17.19 -13.91
CA SER A 206 -8.80 -18.17 -14.95
C SER A 206 -9.27 -17.56 -16.27
N ALA A 207 -9.27 -16.23 -16.41
CA ALA A 207 -9.82 -15.52 -17.56
C ALA A 207 -11.34 -15.74 -17.79
N GLU A 208 -12.06 -16.19 -16.76
CA GLU A 208 -13.54 -16.24 -16.77
C GLU A 208 -14.10 -14.82 -16.87
N LEU A 209 -14.90 -14.56 -17.91
CA LEU A 209 -15.40 -13.22 -18.18
C LEU A 209 -16.52 -12.84 -17.18
N PRO A 210 -16.35 -11.74 -16.43
CA PRO A 210 -17.41 -11.20 -15.59
C PRO A 210 -18.40 -10.39 -16.43
N SER A 211 -19.59 -10.17 -15.90
CA SER A 211 -20.54 -9.21 -16.46
C SER A 211 -20.05 -7.77 -16.29
N THR A 212 -20.57 -6.85 -17.12
CA THR A 212 -20.27 -5.42 -17.03
C THR A 212 -20.71 -4.82 -15.68
N GLU A 213 -21.84 -5.28 -15.13
CA GLU A 213 -22.36 -4.85 -13.84
C GLU A 213 -21.44 -5.23 -12.68
N GLU A 214 -20.93 -6.47 -12.68
CA GLU A 214 -19.97 -6.95 -11.68
C GLU A 214 -18.67 -6.13 -11.73
N VAL A 215 -18.16 -5.82 -12.93
CA VAL A 215 -16.95 -5.01 -13.09
C VAL A 215 -17.16 -3.57 -12.62
N ASP A 216 -18.29 -2.96 -12.95
CA ASP A 216 -18.61 -1.60 -12.52
C ASP A 216 -18.78 -1.52 -10.99
N LEU A 217 -19.43 -2.53 -10.38
CA LEU A 217 -19.57 -2.61 -8.93
C LEU A 217 -18.22 -2.84 -8.23
N ALA A 218 -17.39 -3.76 -8.72
CA ALA A 218 -16.05 -3.99 -8.19
C ALA A 218 -15.21 -2.72 -8.28
N LYS A 219 -15.23 -2.03 -9.43
CA LYS A 219 -14.56 -0.73 -9.61
C LYS A 219 -15.05 0.32 -8.60
N SER A 220 -16.36 0.40 -8.36
CA SER A 220 -16.96 1.31 -7.38
C SER A 220 -16.45 1.05 -5.96
N LEU A 221 -16.28 -0.22 -5.57
CA LEU A 221 -15.70 -0.61 -4.27
C LEU A 221 -14.25 -0.13 -4.11
N PHE A 222 -13.42 -0.28 -5.15
CA PHE A 222 -12.06 0.24 -5.10
C PHE A 222 -12.01 1.77 -5.14
N GLN A 223 -12.89 2.41 -5.92
CA GLN A 223 -12.94 3.88 -6.03
C GLN A 223 -13.35 4.56 -4.73
N ARG A 224 -14.34 4.04 -4.00
CA ARG A 224 -14.79 4.65 -2.75
C ARG A 224 -13.71 4.64 -1.67
N MET A 225 -12.79 3.65 -1.65
CA MET A 225 -11.64 3.66 -0.74
C MET A 225 -10.67 4.83 -1.03
N ILE A 226 -10.53 5.21 -2.31
CA ILE A 226 -9.68 6.33 -2.73
C ILE A 226 -10.36 7.67 -2.46
N ARG A 227 -11.63 7.79 -2.84
CA ARG A 227 -12.41 9.03 -2.76
C ARG A 227 -12.93 9.32 -1.36
N ARG A 228 -13.15 8.26 -0.57
CA ARG A 228 -13.73 8.31 0.78
C ARG A 228 -15.08 9.04 0.75
N ASP A 229 -15.92 8.69 -0.21
CA ASP A 229 -17.14 9.39 -0.59
C ASP A 229 -18.42 8.58 -0.35
N GLN A 230 -18.31 7.39 0.27
CA GLN A 230 -19.45 6.55 0.68
C GLN A 230 -19.40 6.25 2.17
N ASN A 231 -20.57 6.12 2.81
CA ASN A 231 -20.67 5.91 4.27
C ASN A 231 -19.99 4.62 4.78
N ASP A 232 -19.65 3.69 3.89
CA ASP A 232 -19.04 2.39 4.18
C ASP A 232 -17.59 2.29 3.67
N TRP A 233 -16.98 3.38 3.21
CA TRP A 233 -15.67 3.34 2.55
C TRP A 233 -14.57 2.69 3.42
N PHE A 234 -14.62 2.92 4.74
CA PHE A 234 -13.65 2.38 5.69
C PHE A 234 -13.96 0.91 6.01
N THR A 235 -15.24 0.56 6.13
CA THR A 235 -15.68 -0.84 6.24
C THR A 235 -15.17 -1.67 5.06
N VAL A 236 -15.32 -1.14 3.82
CA VAL A 236 -14.79 -1.78 2.60
C VAL A 236 -13.26 -1.85 2.63
N TYR A 237 -12.58 -0.79 3.07
CA TYR A 237 -11.12 -0.77 3.22
C TYR A 237 -10.60 -1.85 4.18
N VAL A 238 -11.26 -2.03 5.32
CA VAL A 238 -10.92 -3.07 6.29
C VAL A 238 -11.23 -4.46 5.72
N ALA A 239 -12.40 -4.64 5.11
CA ALA A 239 -12.80 -5.91 4.50
C ALA A 239 -11.82 -6.35 3.40
N MET A 240 -11.27 -5.42 2.63
CA MET A 240 -10.25 -5.67 1.59
C MET A 240 -8.84 -5.97 2.15
N GLY A 241 -8.66 -6.04 3.47
CA GLY A 241 -7.36 -6.31 4.09
C GLY A 241 -6.44 -5.09 4.15
N ARG A 242 -7.00 -3.88 4.27
CA ARG A 242 -6.26 -2.61 4.42
C ARG A 242 -5.23 -2.35 3.29
N PRO A 243 -5.62 -2.49 2.00
CA PRO A 243 -4.68 -2.40 0.89
C PRO A 243 -4.03 -1.01 0.78
N GLN A 244 -2.81 -0.93 0.26
CA GLN A 244 -2.19 0.37 0.01
C GLN A 244 -2.97 1.17 -1.05
N LEU A 245 -3.35 2.41 -0.72
CA LEU A 245 -4.20 3.23 -1.60
C LEU A 245 -3.56 3.53 -2.97
N ASP A 246 -2.24 3.52 -3.07
CA ASP A 246 -1.54 3.63 -4.36
C ASP A 246 -1.77 2.40 -5.26
N HIS A 247 -1.82 1.20 -4.68
CA HIS A 247 -2.18 -0.02 -5.41
C HIS A 247 -3.64 0.05 -5.83
N VAL A 248 -4.54 0.48 -4.93
CA VAL A 248 -5.96 0.66 -5.25
C VAL A 248 -6.16 1.62 -6.43
N ARG A 249 -5.42 2.75 -6.49
CA ARG A 249 -5.46 3.68 -7.65
C ARG A 249 -5.08 3.01 -8.95
N ARG A 250 -4.10 2.10 -8.92
CA ARG A 250 -3.69 1.33 -10.09
C ARG A 250 -4.75 0.29 -10.47
N TRP A 251 -5.29 -0.44 -9.49
CA TRP A 251 -6.38 -1.42 -9.68
C TRP A 251 -7.58 -0.79 -10.37
N VAL A 252 -8.05 0.37 -9.89
CA VAL A 252 -9.17 1.09 -10.50
C VAL A 252 -8.96 1.36 -12.00
N LYS A 253 -7.74 1.70 -12.42
CA LYS A 253 -7.45 1.95 -13.84
C LYS A 253 -7.55 0.68 -14.67
N VAL A 254 -7.02 -0.43 -14.16
CA VAL A 254 -7.05 -1.73 -14.85
C VAL A 254 -8.47 -2.28 -14.90
N ILE A 255 -9.22 -2.22 -13.80
CA ILE A 255 -10.64 -2.63 -13.77
C ILE A 255 -11.48 -1.75 -14.70
N GLN A 256 -11.16 -0.45 -14.82
CA GLN A 256 -11.78 0.42 -15.81
C GLN A 256 -11.46 0.01 -17.25
N MET A 257 -10.23 -0.41 -17.54
CA MET A 257 -9.85 -0.95 -18.86
C MET A 257 -10.60 -2.26 -19.15
N LEU A 258 -10.70 -3.17 -18.17
CA LEU A 258 -11.51 -4.39 -18.28
C LEU A 258 -12.97 -4.05 -18.63
N GLY A 259 -13.58 -3.12 -17.90
CA GLY A 259 -14.97 -2.72 -18.19
C GLY A 259 -15.16 -2.10 -19.57
N LYS A 260 -14.15 -1.40 -20.11
CA LYS A 260 -14.18 -0.89 -21.50
C LYS A 260 -13.99 -2.02 -22.51
N SER A 261 -13.06 -2.94 -22.26
CA SER A 261 -12.81 -4.11 -23.10
C SER A 261 -14.05 -4.98 -23.26
N LEU A 262 -14.78 -5.26 -22.17
CA LEU A 262 -16.06 -5.98 -22.19
C LEU A 262 -17.15 -5.30 -23.02
N ARG A 263 -17.04 -3.97 -23.23
CA ARG A 263 -17.95 -3.17 -24.08
C ARG A 263 -17.46 -3.03 -25.52
N GLY A 264 -16.41 -3.76 -25.93
CA GLY A 264 -15.88 -3.78 -27.29
C GLY A 264 -14.81 -2.73 -27.60
N ASP A 265 -14.15 -2.16 -26.58
CA ASP A 265 -13.02 -1.24 -26.80
C ASP A 265 -11.70 -2.02 -27.06
N ASP A 266 -11.35 -2.15 -28.34
CA ASP A 266 -10.14 -2.84 -28.83
C ASP A 266 -8.82 -2.22 -28.35
N GLU A 267 -8.80 -0.92 -28.03
CA GLU A 267 -7.61 -0.26 -27.47
C GLU A 267 -7.42 -0.69 -26.01
N SER A 268 -8.51 -0.66 -25.24
CA SER A 268 -8.50 -1.12 -23.84
C SER A 268 -8.16 -2.61 -23.73
N THR A 269 -8.65 -3.45 -24.64
CA THR A 269 -8.31 -4.88 -24.70
C THR A 269 -6.80 -5.11 -24.88
N ARG A 270 -6.18 -4.38 -25.82
CA ARG A 270 -4.72 -4.46 -26.05
C ARG A 270 -3.92 -3.94 -24.86
N GLN A 271 -4.36 -2.85 -24.24
CA GLN A 271 -3.66 -2.26 -23.09
C GLN A 271 -3.75 -3.14 -21.85
N LEU A 272 -4.88 -3.81 -21.62
CA LEU A 272 -5.11 -4.64 -20.44
C LEU A 272 -4.03 -5.71 -20.27
N ALA A 273 -3.72 -6.44 -21.35
CA ALA A 273 -2.67 -7.47 -21.37
C ALA A 273 -1.27 -6.94 -21.00
N SER A 274 -1.00 -5.65 -21.25
CA SER A 274 0.30 -5.02 -20.94
C SER A 274 0.41 -4.46 -19.52
N GLN A 275 -0.72 -4.33 -18.80
CA GLN A 275 -0.80 -3.70 -17.49
C GLN A 275 -0.89 -4.71 -16.33
N GLU A 276 -1.23 -5.96 -16.64
CA GLU A 276 -1.32 -7.10 -15.72
C GLU A 276 0.07 -7.68 -15.40
N ASP A 277 0.88 -6.95 -14.63
CA ASP A 277 2.07 -7.57 -14.04
C ASP A 277 1.73 -8.47 -12.84
N ARG A 278 2.65 -9.38 -12.51
CA ARG A 278 2.45 -10.37 -11.44
C ARG A 278 2.16 -9.74 -10.08
N PHE A 279 2.77 -8.60 -9.74
CA PHE A 279 2.62 -7.94 -8.43
C PHE A 279 1.28 -7.24 -8.30
N PHE A 280 0.85 -6.58 -9.38
CA PHE A 280 -0.49 -6.07 -9.51
C PHE A 280 -1.51 -7.19 -9.23
N LYS A 281 -1.33 -8.32 -9.91
CA LYS A 281 -2.25 -9.46 -9.84
C LYS A 281 -2.28 -10.07 -8.45
N ASP A 282 -1.13 -10.41 -7.87
CA ASP A 282 -1.06 -11.05 -6.55
C ASP A 282 -1.66 -10.15 -5.45
N ALA A 283 -1.35 -8.85 -5.46
CA ALA A 283 -1.88 -7.92 -4.47
C ALA A 283 -3.39 -7.69 -4.62
N LEU A 284 -3.89 -7.61 -5.85
CA LEU A 284 -5.33 -7.51 -6.13
C LEU A 284 -6.06 -8.78 -5.68
N LEU A 285 -5.52 -9.96 -6.01
CA LEU A 285 -6.11 -11.25 -5.62
C LEU A 285 -6.16 -11.43 -4.10
N ARG A 286 -5.12 -10.99 -3.37
CA ARG A 286 -5.15 -10.97 -1.90
C ARG A 286 -6.28 -10.09 -1.37
N ALA A 287 -6.46 -8.89 -1.92
CA ALA A 287 -7.55 -7.99 -1.52
C ALA A 287 -8.93 -8.60 -1.82
N CYS A 288 -9.11 -9.22 -2.99
CA CYS A 288 -10.36 -9.88 -3.35
C CYS A 288 -10.70 -11.03 -2.39
N ARG A 289 -9.73 -11.92 -2.12
CA ARG A 289 -9.92 -13.04 -1.18
C ARG A 289 -10.22 -12.56 0.24
N ALA A 290 -9.56 -11.48 0.68
CA ALA A 290 -9.84 -10.86 1.97
C ALA A 290 -11.28 -10.34 2.04
N ALA A 291 -11.73 -9.63 1.01
CA ALA A 291 -13.10 -9.12 0.96
C ALA A 291 -14.15 -10.24 0.90
N GLU A 292 -13.94 -11.28 0.08
CA GLU A 292 -14.80 -12.47 0.05
C GLU A 292 -14.93 -13.09 1.45
N LYS A 293 -13.80 -13.29 2.16
CA LYS A 293 -13.79 -13.83 3.52
C LYS A 293 -14.51 -12.91 4.52
N ASN A 294 -14.17 -11.62 4.52
CA ASN A 294 -14.61 -10.69 5.54
C ASN A 294 -16.06 -10.22 5.37
N PHE A 295 -16.61 -10.23 4.15
CA PHE A 295 -18.03 -9.97 3.92
C PHE A 295 -18.92 -11.22 3.99
N SER A 296 -18.35 -12.43 3.82
CA SER A 296 -19.13 -13.67 3.95
C SER A 296 -19.23 -14.18 5.39
N THR A 297 -18.43 -13.62 6.31
CA THR A 297 -18.48 -14.00 7.73
C THR A 297 -19.40 -13.01 8.46
N PRO A 298 -20.51 -13.45 9.08
CA PRO A 298 -21.34 -12.54 9.87
C PRO A 298 -20.52 -12.02 11.07
N THR A 299 -20.42 -10.70 11.20
CA THR A 299 -19.91 -10.02 12.40
C THR A 299 -20.90 -10.07 13.55
#